data_AF-A0A1Y4A7C9-F1
#
_entry.id   AF-A0A1Y4A7C9-F1
#
_cell.length_a   1.000
_cell.length_b   1.000
_cell.length_c   1.000
_cell.angle_alpha   90.00
_cell.angle_beta   90.00
_cell.angle_gamma   90.00
#
_symmetry.space_group_name_H-M   'P 1'
#
loop_
_entity.id
_entity.type
_entity.pdbx_description
1 polymer ?
#
loop_
_entity_poly.entity_id
_entity_poly.type
_entity_poly.pdbx_seq_one_letter_code
_entity_poly.pdbx_strand_id
1 'polypeptide(L)'
;MSIAKNSLFLHFFLAFWLGLRQAWAGSLPGRACAGLERWFTRQLRGSVLFRFVWREGVIPKAWPDSLICRLLTAIINIPCAICKWLYKIGRPVWDGSLFCRFLGAVGGAGFFFLGLFMLVMLVAPHEMWNNTYGLLGAVAVTGLFVIGSASRAKDRLELDTLGPYMSLYMAFICIALAGSISTRLSMRFFAFHITAFLLVLLVVSSVRKYEQLQLMVALAVLGISIASIYGCYQGYIGVEVVASQQDMTVNAGMPGRVYSVFDNPNNFAEQLVMLLPLELALFLNSHWRGKILSLLSLCVGVAAIGLTYGRSCWIGLALAVVVFLALIDWRWVPLFIVAGLVAIPFLPETIYNRILTITNTEDSSTQYRFEIYSTTSNLMRDHWVKGIGLGTDVMKEVFQTYPTNFDGTYPIHTHNNYLQMWAETGIWGVISFLALLLYQLKSGVKAFRAALDKRTKRMLAAALGAFCGILVVSVAEYTWFYPRNMFTYWFLFGVIAACVKLVRQQQKKA
;
A
#
# COMPACT_ATOMS: atom_id res chain seq x y z
N MET A 1 -0.40 -22.50 29.96
CA MET A 1 0.96 -22.91 29.51
C MET A 1 1.31 -24.38 29.81
N SER A 2 0.52 -25.15 30.59
CA SER A 2 0.82 -26.57 30.87
C SER A 2 0.41 -27.55 29.75
N ILE A 3 -0.62 -27.25 28.96
CA ILE A 3 -1.07 -28.12 27.85
C ILE A 3 0.00 -28.26 26.75
N ALA A 4 0.79 -27.21 26.49
CA ALA A 4 1.86 -27.25 25.50
C ALA A 4 3.11 -28.02 25.97
N LYS A 5 3.34 -28.16 27.29
CA LYS A 5 4.50 -28.87 27.85
C LYS A 5 4.32 -30.39 27.89
N ASN A 6 3.09 -30.90 27.85
CA ASN A 6 2.81 -32.34 27.94
C ASN A 6 2.24 -32.95 26.65
N SER A 7 2.07 -32.16 25.58
CA SER A 7 1.58 -32.68 24.31
C SER A 7 2.72 -33.33 23.52
N LEU A 8 2.69 -34.67 23.42
CA LEU A 8 3.54 -35.49 22.55
C LEU A 8 3.49 -35.03 21.09
N PHE A 9 2.30 -34.63 20.64
CA PHE A 9 2.09 -34.10 19.28
C PHE A 9 2.87 -32.79 19.04
N LEU A 10 2.83 -31.86 20.00
CA LEU A 10 3.61 -30.62 19.90
C LEU A 10 5.11 -30.87 19.95
N HIS A 11 5.59 -31.81 20.78
CA HIS A 11 7.00 -32.18 20.84
C HIS A 11 7.46 -32.85 19.55
N PHE A 12 6.67 -33.78 19.00
CA PHE A 12 6.95 -34.40 17.71
C PHE A 12 7.02 -33.35 16.60
N PHE A 13 6.05 -32.44 16.52
CA PHE A 13 6.05 -31.41 15.48
C PHE A 13 7.20 -30.41 15.65
N LEU A 14 7.56 -30.05 16.89
CA LEU A 14 8.72 -29.20 17.16
C LEU A 14 10.03 -29.91 16.82
N ALA A 15 10.18 -31.18 17.18
CA ALA A 15 11.34 -31.99 16.86
C ALA A 15 11.47 -32.21 15.35
N PHE A 16 10.36 -32.49 14.66
CA PHE A 16 10.27 -32.61 13.21
C PHE A 16 10.62 -31.28 12.53
N TRP A 17 10.08 -30.16 13.03
CA TRP A 17 10.38 -28.82 12.53
C TRP A 17 11.84 -28.43 12.75
N LEU A 18 12.41 -28.69 13.93
CA LEU A 18 13.81 -28.46 14.22
C LEU A 18 14.72 -29.38 13.38
N GLY A 19 14.31 -30.63 13.18
CA GLY A 19 14.96 -31.59 12.31
C GLY A 19 14.98 -31.11 10.86
N LEU A 20 13.85 -30.66 10.31
CA LEU A 20 13.76 -30.03 8.99
C LEU A 20 14.66 -28.80 8.88
N ARG A 21 14.69 -27.96 9.92
CA ARG A 21 15.53 -26.76 9.94
C ARG A 21 17.02 -27.09 9.96
N GLN A 22 17.43 -28.10 10.73
CA GLN A 22 18.82 -28.57 10.78
C GLN A 22 19.20 -29.29 9.48
N ALA A 23 18.31 -30.13 8.95
CA ALA A 23 18.49 -30.79 7.66
C ALA A 23 18.64 -29.78 6.54
N TRP A 24 17.82 -28.73 6.51
CA TRP A 24 17.96 -27.62 5.55
C TRP A 24 19.30 -26.90 5.72
N ALA A 25 19.68 -26.57 6.96
CA ALA A 25 20.95 -25.89 7.22
C ALA A 25 22.19 -26.73 6.84
N GLY A 26 22.11 -28.06 6.99
CA GLY A 26 23.15 -29.01 6.59
C GLY A 26 23.12 -29.38 5.11
N SER A 27 21.99 -29.19 4.44
CA SER A 27 21.79 -29.56 3.04
C SER A 27 22.70 -28.76 2.09
N LEU A 28 23.05 -29.34 0.95
CA LEU A 28 23.79 -28.66 -0.13
C LEU A 28 23.09 -27.36 -0.56
N PRO A 29 21.75 -27.35 -0.81
CA PRO A 29 21.01 -26.12 -1.11
C PRO A 29 21.10 -25.06 0.00
N GLY A 30 20.96 -25.46 1.27
CA GLY A 30 21.03 -24.51 2.39
C GLY A 30 22.44 -23.93 2.61
N ARG A 31 23.49 -24.74 2.41
CA ARG A 31 24.89 -24.28 2.44
C ARG A 31 25.22 -23.39 1.24
N ALA A 32 24.76 -23.74 0.04
CA ALA A 32 24.90 -22.93 -1.16
C ALA A 32 24.20 -21.57 -0.99
N CYS A 33 22.99 -21.58 -0.43
CA CYS A 33 22.27 -20.37 -0.03
C CYS A 33 23.11 -19.54 0.96
N ALA A 34 23.51 -20.10 2.10
CA ALA A 34 24.34 -19.39 3.07
C ALA A 34 25.68 -18.89 2.48
N GLY A 35 26.22 -19.57 1.47
CA GLY A 35 27.35 -19.13 0.66
C GLY A 35 27.02 -17.91 -0.20
N LEU A 36 25.92 -17.95 -0.94
CA LEU A 36 25.42 -16.84 -1.75
C LEU A 36 25.12 -15.61 -0.91
N GLU A 37 24.46 -15.75 0.23
CA GLU A 37 24.21 -14.64 1.17
C GLU A 37 25.52 -13.97 1.60
N ARG A 38 26.53 -14.78 1.98
CA ARG A 38 27.84 -14.25 2.36
C ARG A 38 28.53 -13.56 1.19
N TRP A 39 28.44 -14.13 -0.02
CA TRP A 39 29.01 -13.56 -1.23
C TRP A 39 28.35 -12.22 -1.58
N PHE A 40 27.01 -12.18 -1.68
CA PHE A 40 26.25 -10.96 -1.92
C PHE A 40 26.52 -9.90 -0.85
N THR A 41 26.55 -10.29 0.43
CA THR A 41 26.84 -9.35 1.52
C THR A 41 28.23 -8.76 1.42
N ARG A 42 29.24 -9.54 1.01
CA ARG A 42 30.61 -9.04 0.77
C ARG A 42 30.64 -8.07 -0.41
N GLN A 43 30.03 -8.44 -1.53
CA GLN A 43 29.96 -7.56 -2.72
C GLN A 43 29.23 -6.25 -2.42
N LEU A 44 28.10 -6.31 -1.72
CA LEU A 44 27.33 -5.12 -1.33
C LEU A 44 28.11 -4.23 -0.36
N ARG A 45 28.82 -4.78 0.63
CA ARG A 45 29.65 -3.97 1.55
C ARG A 45 30.83 -3.29 0.84
N GLY A 46 31.42 -3.95 -0.17
CA GLY A 46 32.49 -3.37 -0.99
C GLY A 46 32.00 -2.30 -1.97
N SER A 47 30.77 -2.44 -2.48
CA SER A 47 30.21 -1.57 -3.52
C SER A 47 30.07 -0.11 -3.08
N VAL A 48 30.65 0.79 -3.88
CA VAL A 48 30.51 2.26 -3.73
C VAL A 48 29.05 2.67 -3.94
N LEU A 49 28.36 2.05 -4.92
CA LEU A 49 26.95 2.31 -5.20
C LEU A 49 26.08 1.94 -3.99
N PHE A 50 26.31 0.78 -3.38
CA PHE A 50 25.56 0.38 -2.19
C PHE A 50 25.81 1.33 -1.01
N ARG A 51 27.07 1.73 -0.77
CA ARG A 51 27.40 2.75 0.25
C ARG A 51 26.73 4.08 -0.04
N PHE A 52 26.71 4.53 -1.30
CA PHE A 52 26.04 5.75 -1.73
C PHE A 52 24.51 5.69 -1.55
N VAL A 53 23.87 4.57 -1.91
CA VAL A 53 22.43 4.38 -1.74
C VAL A 53 22.08 4.24 -0.27
N TRP A 54 22.92 3.61 0.55
CA TRP A 54 22.64 3.35 1.97
C TRP A 54 23.00 4.52 2.90
N ARG A 55 23.88 5.45 2.50
CA ARG A 55 24.22 6.64 3.30
C ARG A 55 22.98 7.45 3.65
N GLU A 56 22.95 8.08 4.82
CA GLU A 56 21.91 9.09 5.08
C GLU A 56 22.16 10.29 4.18
N GLY A 57 21.13 10.69 3.44
CA GLY A 57 21.21 11.88 2.60
C GLY A 57 21.28 13.12 3.48
N VAL A 58 22.00 14.14 3.01
CA VAL A 58 22.12 15.42 3.72
C VAL A 58 20.73 16.06 3.92
N ILE A 59 19.86 15.98 2.91
CA ILE A 59 18.51 16.57 2.95
C ILE A 59 17.64 15.90 4.04
N PRO A 60 17.42 14.56 4.08
CA PRO A 60 16.67 13.94 5.18
C PRO A 60 17.27 14.17 6.56
N LYS A 61 18.60 14.24 6.68
CA LYS A 61 19.28 14.47 7.97
C LYS A 61 19.03 15.88 8.50
N ALA A 62 19.11 16.89 7.63
CA ALA A 62 18.88 18.29 7.99
C ALA A 62 17.39 18.69 8.04
N TRP A 63 16.49 17.83 7.55
CA TRP A 63 15.06 18.14 7.42
C TRP A 63 14.40 18.58 8.73
N PRO A 64 14.53 17.85 9.87
CA PRO A 64 13.85 18.24 11.11
C PRO A 64 14.26 19.63 11.62
N ASP A 65 15.52 20.02 11.37
CA ASP A 65 16.08 21.31 11.80
C ASP A 65 15.87 22.41 10.76
N SER A 66 15.39 22.10 9.56
CA SER A 66 15.19 23.07 8.49
C SER A 66 14.07 24.07 8.80
N LEU A 67 14.24 25.32 8.35
CA LEU A 67 13.20 26.36 8.46
C LEU A 67 11.92 25.94 7.73
N ILE A 68 12.05 25.35 6.54
CA ILE A 68 10.91 24.89 5.73
C ILE A 68 10.10 23.83 6.49
N CYS A 69 10.74 22.82 7.06
CA CYS A 69 10.03 21.81 7.85
C CYS A 69 9.31 22.43 9.05
N ARG A 70 9.97 23.36 9.77
CA ARG A 70 9.37 24.06 10.91
C ARG A 70 8.16 24.90 10.49
N LEU A 71 8.26 25.66 9.40
CA LEU A 71 7.16 26.46 8.85
C LEU A 71 5.99 25.59 8.40
N LEU A 72 6.23 24.56 7.59
CA LEU A 72 5.17 23.66 7.11
C LEU A 72 4.51 22.90 8.26
N THR A 73 5.30 22.44 9.25
CA THR A 73 4.77 21.78 10.44
C THR A 73 3.94 22.75 11.28
N ALA A 74 4.36 24.01 11.41
CA ALA A 74 3.58 25.03 12.10
C ALA A 74 2.24 25.29 11.38
N ILE A 75 2.25 25.47 10.06
CA ILE A 75 1.05 25.68 9.24
C ILE A 75 0.06 24.53 9.39
N ILE A 76 0.51 23.29 9.21
CA ILE A 76 -0.34 22.09 9.34
C ILE A 76 -0.92 21.97 10.76
N ASN A 77 -0.20 22.44 11.79
CA ASN A 77 -0.64 22.38 13.17
C ASN A 77 -1.45 23.60 13.66
N ILE A 78 -1.72 24.60 12.80
CA ILE A 78 -2.59 25.73 13.15
C ILE A 78 -3.93 25.25 13.74
N PRO A 79 -4.65 24.28 13.14
CA PRO A 79 -5.90 23.76 13.72
C PRO A 79 -5.72 23.17 15.12
N CYS A 80 -4.67 22.37 15.34
CA CYS A 80 -4.33 21.82 16.66
C CYS A 80 -4.01 22.94 17.68
N ALA A 81 -3.29 23.99 17.25
CA ALA A 81 -2.95 25.12 18.12
C ALA A 81 -4.20 25.91 18.54
N ILE A 82 -5.13 26.17 17.60
CA ILE A 82 -6.41 26.82 17.87
C ILE A 82 -7.22 25.99 18.86
N CYS A 83 -7.40 24.69 18.64
CA CYS A 83 -8.15 23.83 19.57
C CYS A 83 -7.53 23.77 20.97
N LYS A 84 -6.19 23.70 21.07
CA LYS A 84 -5.49 23.75 22.36
C LYS A 84 -5.64 25.09 23.07
N TRP A 85 -5.64 26.19 22.32
CA TRP A 85 -5.89 27.53 22.87
C TRP A 85 -7.31 27.66 23.41
N LEU A 86 -8.32 27.21 22.64
CA LEU A 86 -9.72 27.15 23.09
C LEU A 86 -9.89 26.28 24.34
N TYR A 87 -9.22 25.12 24.41
CA TYR A 87 -9.23 24.27 25.60
C TYR A 87 -8.64 24.97 26.83
N LYS A 88 -7.57 25.76 26.67
CA LYS A 88 -6.97 26.49 27.80
C LYS A 88 -7.92 27.56 28.35
N ILE A 89 -8.64 28.29 27.48
CA ILE A 89 -9.60 29.32 27.89
C ILE A 89 -10.83 28.68 28.54
N GLY A 90 -11.37 27.63 27.92
CA GLY A 90 -12.60 26.96 28.34
C GLY A 90 -12.39 25.77 29.28
N ARG A 91 -11.23 25.66 29.95
CA ARG A 91 -10.86 24.43 30.68
C ARG A 91 -11.92 23.95 31.70
N PRO A 92 -12.53 24.82 32.53
CA PRO A 92 -13.56 24.38 33.47
C PRO A 92 -14.79 23.79 32.77
N VAL A 93 -15.18 24.36 31.63
CA VAL A 93 -16.32 23.90 30.82
C VAL A 93 -16.00 22.58 30.13
N TRP A 94 -14.78 22.44 29.60
CA TRP A 94 -14.37 21.24 28.88
C TRP A 94 -14.23 20.03 29.81
N ASP A 95 -13.62 20.24 30.98
CA ASP A 95 -13.42 19.17 31.96
C ASP A 95 -14.74 18.83 32.70
N GLY A 96 -15.66 19.80 32.84
CA GLY A 96 -16.99 19.59 33.44
C GLY A 96 -18.04 18.99 32.50
N SER A 97 -17.92 19.18 31.18
CA SER A 97 -18.89 18.71 30.19
C SER A 97 -18.66 17.25 29.78
N LEU A 98 -19.69 16.41 29.95
CA LEU A 98 -19.67 15.02 29.46
C LEU A 98 -19.44 14.95 27.95
N PHE A 99 -20.04 15.88 27.18
CA PHE A 99 -19.88 15.94 25.73
C PHE A 99 -18.44 16.25 25.31
N CYS A 100 -17.80 17.23 25.95
CA CYS A 100 -16.41 17.61 25.64
C CYS A 100 -15.42 16.50 26.02
N ARG A 101 -15.68 15.79 27.13
CA ARG A 101 -14.92 14.60 27.53
C ARG A 101 -15.08 13.45 26.54
N PHE A 102 -16.31 13.21 26.07
CA PHE A 102 -16.59 12.21 25.04
C PHE A 102 -15.84 12.54 23.73
N LEU A 103 -15.97 13.77 23.22
CA LEU A 103 -15.24 14.21 22.02
C LEU A 103 -13.73 14.11 22.19
N GLY A 104 -13.19 14.46 23.36
CA GLY A 104 -11.78 14.30 23.68
C GLY A 104 -11.34 12.83 23.67
N ALA A 105 -12.15 11.93 24.22
CA ALA A 105 -11.89 10.48 24.22
C ALA A 105 -11.90 9.92 22.80
N VAL A 106 -12.96 10.20 22.02
CA VAL A 106 -13.14 9.82 20.61
C VAL A 106 -11.98 10.33 19.76
N GLY A 107 -11.62 11.61 19.89
CA GLY A 107 -10.52 12.20 19.14
C GLY A 107 -9.14 11.61 19.47
N GLY A 108 -8.97 11.03 20.67
CA GLY A 108 -7.78 10.27 21.03
C GLY A 108 -7.69 8.89 20.41
N ALA A 109 -8.80 8.39 19.89
CA ALA A 109 -8.91 7.11 19.20
C ALA A 109 -8.85 7.29 17.67
N GLY A 110 -8.16 8.32 17.17
CA GLY A 110 -8.06 8.58 15.73
C GLY A 110 -7.59 7.37 14.90
N PHE A 111 -6.70 6.54 15.43
CA PHE A 111 -6.26 5.28 14.78
C PHE A 111 -7.41 4.28 14.60
N PHE A 112 -8.35 4.22 15.55
CA PHE A 112 -9.53 3.35 15.47
C PHE A 112 -10.50 3.86 14.41
N PHE A 113 -10.81 5.15 14.39
CA PHE A 113 -11.71 5.73 13.39
C PHE A 113 -11.12 5.69 11.98
N LEU A 114 -9.80 5.81 11.86
CA LEU A 114 -9.12 5.63 10.58
C LEU A 114 -9.22 4.16 10.11
N GLY A 115 -9.03 3.19 11.01
CA GLY A 115 -9.24 1.78 10.70
C GLY A 115 -10.70 1.46 10.32
N LEU A 116 -11.66 2.06 11.02
CA LEU A 116 -13.10 1.94 10.71
C LEU A 116 -13.44 2.57 9.36
N PHE A 117 -12.87 3.73 9.05
CA PHE A 117 -13.02 4.36 7.74
C PHE A 117 -12.50 3.45 6.62
N MET A 118 -11.32 2.84 6.80
CA MET A 118 -10.79 1.85 5.85
C MET A 118 -11.72 0.64 5.71
N LEU A 119 -12.25 0.12 6.82
CA LEU A 119 -13.21 -1.00 6.80
C LEU A 119 -14.46 -0.64 5.98
N VAL A 120 -15.10 0.50 6.27
CA VAL A 120 -16.30 0.95 5.56
C VAL A 120 -16.01 1.14 4.07
N MET A 121 -14.88 1.77 3.73
CA MET A 121 -14.45 1.95 2.34
C MET A 121 -14.26 0.63 1.59
N LEU A 122 -13.80 -0.42 2.27
CA LEU A 122 -13.54 -1.73 1.65
C LEU A 122 -14.79 -2.62 1.56
N VAL A 123 -15.83 -2.32 2.33
CA VAL A 123 -17.08 -3.10 2.37
C VAL A 123 -18.22 -2.43 1.59
N ALA A 124 -18.19 -1.10 1.44
CA ALA A 124 -19.24 -0.37 0.74
C ALA A 124 -19.30 -0.77 -0.76
N PRO A 125 -20.45 -1.23 -1.28
CA PRO A 125 -20.69 -1.45 -2.70
C PRO A 125 -20.31 -0.26 -3.57
N HIS A 126 -19.83 -0.52 -4.79
CA HIS A 126 -19.40 0.52 -5.74
C HIS A 126 -20.49 1.56 -6.00
N GLU A 127 -21.71 1.09 -6.30
CA GLU A 127 -22.90 1.92 -6.56
C GLU A 127 -23.22 2.92 -5.45
N MET A 128 -22.93 2.56 -4.19
CA MET A 128 -23.22 3.41 -3.04
C MET A 128 -22.05 4.31 -2.65
N TRP A 129 -20.89 4.20 -3.29
CA TRP A 129 -19.70 4.93 -2.89
C TRP A 129 -19.36 6.06 -3.85
N ASN A 130 -19.44 7.27 -3.32
CA ASN A 130 -18.88 8.43 -3.98
C ASN A 130 -17.48 8.71 -3.42
N ASN A 131 -16.50 8.99 -4.29
CA ASN A 131 -15.13 9.32 -3.85
C ASN A 131 -15.07 10.59 -2.97
N THR A 132 -16.10 11.45 -3.03
CA THR A 132 -16.30 12.57 -2.09
C THR A 132 -16.40 12.08 -0.64
N TYR A 133 -16.97 10.90 -0.39
CA TYR A 133 -17.01 10.29 0.95
C TYR A 133 -15.61 9.97 1.47
N GLY A 134 -14.67 9.65 0.59
CA GLY A 134 -13.27 9.48 0.95
C GLY A 134 -12.66 10.76 1.52
N LEU A 135 -12.87 11.89 0.83
CA LEU A 135 -12.42 13.20 1.30
C LEU A 135 -13.09 13.60 2.60
N LEU A 136 -14.43 13.51 2.66
CA LEU A 136 -15.20 13.85 3.86
C LEU A 136 -14.80 12.98 5.05
N GLY A 137 -14.57 11.69 4.84
CA GLY A 137 -14.08 10.77 5.86
C GLY A 137 -12.70 11.15 6.38
N ALA A 138 -11.73 11.42 5.49
CA ALA A 138 -10.40 11.86 5.89
C ALA A 138 -10.41 13.20 6.63
N VAL A 139 -11.20 14.16 6.17
CA VAL A 139 -11.39 15.47 6.84
C VAL A 139 -12.06 15.29 8.20
N ALA A 140 -13.10 14.46 8.31
CA ALA A 140 -13.81 14.21 9.56
C ALA A 140 -12.90 13.54 10.60
N VAL A 141 -12.15 12.50 10.21
CA VAL A 141 -11.17 11.85 11.11
C VAL A 141 -10.05 12.81 11.49
N THR A 142 -9.62 13.69 10.58
CA THR A 142 -8.67 14.76 10.89
C THR A 142 -9.24 15.74 11.90
N GLY A 143 -10.47 16.21 11.70
CA GLY A 143 -11.17 17.10 12.64
C GLY A 143 -11.31 16.47 14.02
N LEU A 144 -11.70 15.20 14.09
CA LEU A 144 -11.78 14.44 15.34
C LEU A 144 -10.41 14.36 16.04
N PHE A 145 -9.33 14.06 15.30
CA PHE A 145 -7.97 14.04 15.84
C PHE A 145 -7.55 15.43 16.36
N VAL A 146 -7.83 16.49 15.60
CA VAL A 146 -7.52 17.88 15.97
C VAL A 146 -8.24 18.27 17.25
N ILE A 147 -9.54 17.99 17.37
CA ILE A 147 -10.33 18.22 18.59
C ILE A 147 -9.78 17.38 19.75
N GLY A 148 -9.46 16.11 19.50
CA GLY A 148 -8.86 15.21 20.49
C GLY A 148 -7.49 15.66 20.98
N SER A 149 -6.75 16.43 20.17
CA SER A 149 -5.44 16.97 20.56
C SER A 149 -5.54 18.10 21.59
N ALA A 150 -6.73 18.70 21.76
CA ALA A 150 -6.94 19.86 22.61
C ALA A 150 -6.58 19.59 24.08
N SER A 151 -7.00 18.45 24.62
CA SER A 151 -6.70 18.00 25.98
C SER A 151 -5.35 17.25 26.11
N ARG A 152 -4.63 17.03 24.99
CA ARG A 152 -3.40 16.22 24.94
C ARG A 152 -2.23 17.05 24.42
N ALA A 153 -1.42 17.59 25.33
CA ALA A 153 -0.32 18.49 24.98
C ALA A 153 0.64 17.92 23.90
N LYS A 154 0.91 16.61 23.95
CA LYS A 154 1.84 15.90 23.04
C LYS A 154 1.26 15.59 21.65
N ASP A 155 -0.06 15.65 21.48
CA ASP A 155 -0.69 15.30 20.21
C ASP A 155 -0.64 16.46 19.23
N ARG A 156 -0.15 16.17 18.04
CA ARG A 156 0.05 17.11 16.94
C ARG A 156 0.11 16.33 15.63
N LEU A 157 -0.10 17.01 14.52
CA LEU A 157 0.10 16.44 13.20
C LEU A 157 1.60 16.40 12.89
N GLU A 158 2.14 15.20 12.67
CA GLU A 158 3.58 14.92 12.64
C GLU A 158 4.18 14.92 11.22
N LEU A 159 4.06 16.04 10.49
CA LEU A 159 4.67 16.18 9.16
C LEU A 159 6.19 15.97 9.17
N ASP A 160 6.86 16.41 10.24
CA ASP A 160 8.30 16.30 10.43
C ASP A 160 8.81 14.86 10.37
N THR A 161 7.96 13.89 10.69
CA THR A 161 8.31 12.46 10.65
C THR A 161 8.25 11.85 9.25
N LEU A 162 7.49 12.43 8.32
CA LEU A 162 7.32 11.95 6.94
C LEU A 162 8.53 12.27 6.04
N GLY A 163 9.41 13.17 6.48
CA GLY A 163 10.61 13.57 5.75
C GLY A 163 10.34 14.58 4.63
N PRO A 164 11.42 15.06 3.97
CA PRO A 164 11.36 16.17 3.01
C PRO A 164 10.59 15.83 1.73
N TYR A 165 10.70 14.58 1.26
CA TYR A 165 10.20 14.19 -0.05
C TYR A 165 8.68 14.14 -0.12
N MET A 166 7.98 13.93 1.00
CA MET A 166 6.52 14.02 1.04
C MET A 166 6.08 15.46 0.80
N SER A 167 6.70 16.42 1.48
CA SER A 167 6.42 17.84 1.28
C SER A 167 6.78 18.30 -0.13
N LEU A 168 7.90 17.80 -0.68
CA LEU A 168 8.30 18.11 -2.06
C LEU A 168 7.30 17.56 -3.07
N TYR A 169 6.87 16.31 -2.92
CA TYR A 169 5.84 15.69 -3.75
C TYR A 169 4.54 16.52 -3.71
N MET A 170 4.04 16.85 -2.53
CA MET A 170 2.83 17.65 -2.40
C MET A 170 2.98 19.06 -3.00
N ALA A 171 4.16 19.66 -2.91
CA ALA A 171 4.43 20.93 -3.58
C ALA A 171 4.30 20.80 -5.12
N PHE A 172 4.83 19.72 -5.71
CA PHE A 172 4.67 19.48 -7.15
C PHE A 172 3.24 19.14 -7.55
N ILE A 173 2.45 18.50 -6.69
CA ILE A 173 1.01 18.33 -6.93
C ILE A 173 0.30 19.70 -7.00
N CYS A 174 0.63 20.63 -6.09
CA CYS A 174 0.09 22.00 -6.16
C CYS A 174 0.55 22.75 -7.42
N ILE A 175 1.83 22.61 -7.81
CA ILE A 175 2.37 23.21 -9.03
C ILE A 175 1.68 22.64 -10.28
N ALA A 176 1.46 21.33 -10.33
CA ALA A 176 0.76 20.67 -11.43
C ALA A 176 -0.70 21.14 -11.56
N LEU A 177 -1.40 21.37 -10.45
CA LEU A 177 -2.73 21.98 -10.48
C LEU A 177 -2.68 23.41 -11.05
N ALA A 178 -1.72 24.22 -10.58
CA ALA A 178 -1.58 25.61 -11.01
C ALA A 178 -1.16 25.73 -12.49
N GLY A 179 -0.34 24.81 -12.98
CA GLY A 179 0.11 24.73 -14.37
C GLY A 179 -0.77 23.86 -15.28
N SER A 180 -1.89 23.36 -14.77
CA SER A 180 -2.81 22.46 -15.49
C SER A 180 -3.44 23.15 -16.70
N ILE A 181 -3.59 22.43 -17.81
CA ILE A 181 -4.31 22.90 -19.00
C ILE A 181 -5.76 23.25 -18.66
N SER A 182 -6.41 22.42 -17.83
CA SER A 182 -7.74 22.70 -17.28
C SER A 182 -7.77 22.50 -15.76
N THR A 183 -7.68 23.59 -15.00
CA THR A 183 -7.72 23.56 -13.52
C THR A 183 -9.03 22.96 -13.00
N ARG A 184 -10.15 23.21 -13.69
CA ARG A 184 -11.47 22.69 -13.29
C ARG A 184 -11.50 21.17 -13.28
N LEU A 185 -10.96 20.54 -14.32
CA LEU A 185 -10.90 19.08 -14.44
C LEU A 185 -9.88 18.47 -13.46
N SER A 186 -8.77 19.17 -13.23
CA SER A 186 -7.73 18.75 -12.27
C SER A 186 -8.16 18.83 -10.80
N MET A 187 -9.10 19.71 -10.45
CA MET A 187 -9.47 20.00 -9.06
C MET A 187 -9.94 18.75 -8.30
N ARG A 188 -10.70 17.87 -8.96
CA ARG A 188 -11.18 16.62 -8.34
C ARG A 188 -10.03 15.69 -7.97
N PHE A 189 -9.05 15.52 -8.86
CA PHE A 189 -7.88 14.67 -8.62
C PHE A 189 -6.92 15.29 -7.62
N PHE A 190 -6.81 16.61 -7.60
CA PHE A 190 -6.12 17.32 -6.53
C PHE A 190 -6.72 16.99 -5.17
N ALA A 191 -8.06 17.01 -5.04
CA ALA A 191 -8.73 16.63 -3.81
C ALA A 191 -8.44 15.17 -3.40
N PHE A 192 -8.30 14.24 -4.34
CA PHE A 192 -7.86 12.87 -4.04
C PHE A 192 -6.43 12.82 -3.49
N HIS A 193 -5.51 13.63 -4.02
CA HIS A 193 -4.16 13.77 -3.48
C HIS A 193 -4.14 14.37 -2.07
N ILE A 194 -5.00 15.36 -1.80
CA ILE A 194 -5.18 15.90 -0.44
C ILE A 194 -5.70 14.83 0.51
N THR A 195 -6.72 14.06 0.11
CA THR A 195 -7.24 12.93 0.91
C THR A 195 -6.13 11.92 1.23
N ALA A 196 -5.38 11.49 0.22
CA ALA A 196 -4.24 10.59 0.38
C ALA A 196 -3.19 11.12 1.37
N PHE A 197 -2.82 12.40 1.24
CA PHE A 197 -1.90 13.05 2.16
C PHE A 197 -2.41 13.07 3.60
N LEU A 198 -3.69 13.42 3.80
CA LEU A 198 -4.33 13.40 5.12
C LEU A 198 -4.33 12.00 5.74
N LEU A 199 -4.61 10.95 4.95
CA LEU A 199 -4.56 9.57 5.45
C LEU A 199 -3.15 9.22 5.96
N VAL A 200 -2.09 9.51 5.20
CA VAL A 200 -0.71 9.27 5.64
C VAL A 200 -0.42 10.03 6.94
N LEU A 201 -0.75 11.32 6.97
CA LEU A 201 -0.50 12.18 8.12
C LEU A 201 -1.24 11.67 9.36
N LEU A 202 -2.49 11.23 9.21
CA LEU A 202 -3.29 10.67 10.30
C LEU A 202 -2.77 9.32 10.79
N VAL A 203 -2.38 8.41 9.90
CA VAL A 203 -1.77 7.12 10.31
C VAL A 203 -0.58 7.41 11.22
N VAL A 204 0.32 8.29 10.79
CA VAL A 204 1.55 8.57 11.55
C VAL A 204 1.28 9.36 12.83
N SER A 205 0.36 10.31 12.81
CA SER A 205 0.07 11.17 13.96
C SER A 205 -0.74 10.46 15.05
N SER A 206 -1.68 9.58 14.66
CA SER A 206 -2.56 8.87 15.60
C SER A 206 -1.90 7.65 16.26
N VAL A 207 -0.92 7.03 15.61
CA VAL A 207 -0.22 5.85 16.13
C VAL A 207 0.92 6.25 17.07
N ARG A 208 0.83 5.77 18.31
CA ARG A 208 1.83 5.92 19.39
C ARG A 208 2.37 4.59 19.91
N LYS A 209 1.60 3.52 19.75
CA LYS A 209 1.94 2.16 20.21
C LYS A 209 1.67 1.14 19.10
N TYR A 210 2.34 0.00 19.19
CA TYR A 210 2.14 -1.10 18.25
C TYR A 210 0.69 -1.62 18.25
N GLU A 211 0.05 -1.68 19.42
CA GLU A 211 -1.33 -2.18 19.54
C GLU A 211 -2.34 -1.30 18.79
N GLN A 212 -2.09 0.01 18.71
CA GLN A 212 -2.92 0.95 17.95
C GLN A 212 -2.75 0.74 16.44
N LEU A 213 -1.50 0.55 15.99
CA LEU A 213 -1.21 0.19 14.60
C LEU A 213 -1.85 -1.14 14.23
N GLN A 214 -1.71 -2.15 15.09
CA GLN A 214 -2.27 -3.48 14.89
C GLN A 214 -3.80 -3.41 14.76
N LEU A 215 -4.49 -2.66 15.63
CA LEU A 215 -5.95 -2.53 15.55
C LEU A 215 -6.39 -1.84 14.26
N MET A 216 -5.73 -0.75 13.89
CA MET A 216 -6.05 0.00 12.66
C MET A 216 -5.87 -0.88 11.41
N VAL A 217 -4.76 -1.63 11.33
CA VAL A 217 -4.52 -2.59 10.25
C VAL A 217 -5.50 -3.75 10.30
N ALA A 218 -5.85 -4.27 11.48
CA ALA A 218 -6.80 -5.36 11.62
C ALA A 218 -8.21 -4.98 11.15
N LEU A 219 -8.64 -3.73 11.34
CA LEU A 219 -9.91 -3.23 10.81
C LEU A 219 -9.91 -3.12 9.28
N ALA A 220 -8.80 -2.64 8.69
CA ALA A 220 -8.64 -2.64 7.23
C ALA A 220 -8.61 -4.06 6.65
N VAL A 221 -7.88 -4.98 7.31
CA VAL A 221 -7.85 -6.40 6.95
C VAL A 221 -9.25 -7.01 7.05
N LEU A 222 -9.99 -6.77 8.13
CA LEU A 222 -11.37 -7.23 8.26
C LEU A 222 -12.27 -6.76 7.12
N GLY A 223 -12.11 -5.51 6.67
CA GLY A 223 -12.83 -4.98 5.52
C GLY A 223 -12.55 -5.77 4.24
N ILE A 224 -11.28 -6.02 3.92
CA ILE A 224 -10.93 -6.82 2.74
C ILE A 224 -11.28 -8.30 2.90
N SER A 225 -11.29 -8.86 4.11
CA SER A 225 -11.78 -10.21 4.38
C SER A 225 -13.25 -10.35 4.02
N ILE A 226 -14.09 -9.39 4.43
CA ILE A 226 -15.52 -9.36 4.11
C ILE A 226 -15.72 -9.25 2.59
N ALA A 227 -14.99 -8.34 1.94
CA ALA A 227 -15.00 -8.23 0.49
C ALA A 227 -14.54 -9.52 -0.20
N SER A 228 -13.56 -10.24 0.37
CA SER A 228 -13.06 -11.51 -0.16
C SER A 228 -14.07 -12.65 -0.02
N ILE A 229 -14.82 -12.70 1.07
CA ILE A 229 -15.94 -13.64 1.23
C ILE A 229 -16.97 -13.38 0.14
N TYR A 230 -17.36 -12.12 -0.07
CA TYR A 230 -18.31 -11.77 -1.12
C TYR A 230 -17.77 -12.07 -2.53
N GLY A 231 -16.47 -11.85 -2.77
CA GLY A 231 -15.83 -12.23 -4.03
C GLY A 231 -15.82 -13.75 -4.26
N CYS A 232 -15.52 -14.54 -3.24
CA CYS A 232 -15.62 -16.00 -3.35
C CYS A 232 -17.05 -16.47 -3.62
N TYR A 233 -18.04 -15.81 -3.00
CA TYR A 233 -19.45 -16.05 -3.28
C TYR A 233 -19.80 -15.74 -4.74
N GLN A 234 -19.35 -14.60 -5.28
CA GLN A 234 -19.48 -14.27 -6.70
C GLN A 234 -18.87 -15.33 -7.61
N GLY A 235 -17.69 -15.85 -7.25
CA GLY A 235 -17.04 -16.93 -7.99
C GLY A 235 -17.83 -18.25 -7.98
N TYR A 236 -18.58 -18.51 -6.91
CA TYR A 236 -19.46 -19.68 -6.82
C TYR A 236 -20.74 -19.55 -7.65
N ILE A 237 -21.42 -18.40 -7.60
CA ILE A 237 -22.65 -18.18 -8.37
C ILE A 237 -22.40 -17.93 -9.85
N GLY A 238 -21.16 -17.56 -10.21
CA GLY A 238 -20.80 -17.14 -11.55
C GLY A 238 -21.03 -15.64 -11.76
N VAL A 239 -20.11 -15.02 -12.48
CA VAL A 239 -20.18 -13.61 -12.89
C VAL A 239 -20.23 -13.58 -14.41
N GLU A 240 -20.95 -12.60 -14.97
CA GLU A 240 -21.01 -12.40 -16.41
C GLU A 240 -19.62 -12.14 -17.01
N VAL A 241 -19.42 -12.66 -18.22
CA VAL A 241 -18.18 -12.46 -18.95
C VAL A 241 -18.22 -11.11 -19.66
N VAL A 242 -17.37 -10.19 -19.23
CA VAL A 242 -17.27 -8.84 -19.80
C VAL A 242 -16.11 -8.79 -20.81
N ALA A 243 -16.43 -8.58 -22.09
CA ALA A 243 -15.45 -8.57 -23.18
C ALA A 243 -14.35 -7.48 -23.03
N SER A 244 -14.65 -6.36 -22.39
CA SER A 244 -13.64 -5.31 -22.13
C SER A 244 -12.64 -5.68 -21.03
N GLN A 245 -12.90 -6.73 -20.25
CA GLN A 245 -12.05 -7.15 -19.12
C GLN A 245 -11.15 -8.35 -19.47
N GLN A 246 -11.37 -9.00 -20.61
CA GLN A 246 -10.58 -10.14 -21.05
C GLN A 246 -10.69 -10.41 -22.56
N ASP A 247 -9.59 -10.91 -23.15
CA ASP A 247 -9.60 -11.40 -24.52
C ASP A 247 -10.41 -12.70 -24.61
N MET A 248 -11.48 -12.67 -25.41
CA MET A 248 -12.42 -13.78 -25.57
C MET A 248 -11.87 -14.92 -26.45
N THR A 249 -10.87 -14.64 -27.28
CA THR A 249 -10.25 -15.62 -28.18
C THR A 249 -9.13 -16.37 -27.48
N VAL A 250 -8.21 -15.64 -26.85
CA VAL A 250 -7.05 -16.20 -26.14
C VAL A 250 -7.46 -16.89 -24.84
N ASN A 251 -8.56 -16.44 -24.20
CA ASN A 251 -9.06 -17.01 -22.95
C ASN A 251 -10.42 -17.71 -23.14
N ALA A 252 -10.62 -18.41 -24.25
CA ALA A 252 -11.84 -19.16 -24.52
C ALA A 252 -12.18 -20.13 -23.36
N GLY A 253 -13.44 -20.12 -22.91
CA GLY A 253 -13.92 -20.95 -21.81
C GLY A 253 -13.61 -20.42 -20.40
N MET A 254 -12.97 -19.25 -20.28
CA MET A 254 -12.70 -18.62 -19.00
C MET A 254 -13.98 -18.02 -18.38
N PRO A 255 -14.29 -18.29 -17.10
CA PRO A 255 -15.45 -17.70 -16.41
C PRO A 255 -15.29 -16.18 -16.21
N GLY A 256 -16.39 -15.51 -15.88
CA GLY A 256 -16.37 -14.09 -15.52
C GLY A 256 -15.46 -13.81 -14.32
N ARG A 257 -14.84 -12.63 -14.34
CA ARG A 257 -13.83 -12.23 -13.36
C ARG A 257 -14.50 -11.62 -12.13
N VAL A 258 -14.14 -12.11 -10.95
CA VAL A 258 -14.71 -11.63 -9.68
C VAL A 258 -14.19 -10.23 -9.33
N TYR A 259 -15.09 -9.32 -8.98
CA TYR A 259 -14.79 -7.93 -8.61
C TYR A 259 -15.28 -7.53 -7.20
N SER A 260 -15.97 -8.42 -6.50
CA SER A 260 -16.55 -8.16 -5.17
C SER A 260 -17.38 -6.86 -5.18
N VAL A 261 -17.11 -5.94 -4.27
CA VAL A 261 -17.78 -4.65 -4.13
C VAL A 261 -17.17 -3.52 -5.00
N PHE A 262 -16.14 -3.82 -5.79
CA PHE A 262 -15.27 -2.81 -6.42
C PHE A 262 -15.55 -2.55 -7.91
N ASP A 263 -16.59 -3.17 -8.47
CA ASP A 263 -17.07 -3.11 -9.89
C ASP A 263 -16.06 -3.58 -10.96
N ASN A 264 -14.76 -3.52 -10.67
CA ASN A 264 -13.70 -3.98 -11.55
C ASN A 264 -12.80 -5.03 -10.85
N PRO A 265 -12.48 -6.16 -11.51
CA PRO A 265 -11.66 -7.22 -10.93
C PRO A 265 -10.22 -6.79 -10.65
N ASN A 266 -9.63 -5.89 -11.45
CA ASN A 266 -8.30 -5.34 -11.18
C ASN A 266 -8.32 -4.48 -9.91
N ASN A 267 -9.36 -3.64 -9.76
CA ASN A 267 -9.53 -2.79 -8.58
C ASN A 267 -9.53 -3.64 -7.29
N PHE A 268 -10.29 -4.74 -7.28
CA PHE A 268 -10.33 -5.68 -6.17
C PHE A 268 -9.00 -6.43 -5.94
N ALA A 269 -8.37 -6.91 -7.01
CA ALA A 269 -7.09 -7.62 -6.92
C ALA A 269 -5.97 -6.74 -6.36
N GLU A 270 -5.92 -5.46 -6.73
CA GLU A 270 -4.96 -4.49 -6.21
C GLU A 270 -5.12 -4.26 -4.69
N GLN A 271 -6.36 -4.22 -4.19
CA GLN A 271 -6.64 -4.17 -2.74
C GLN A 271 -6.09 -5.39 -2.00
N LEU A 272 -6.27 -6.58 -2.58
CA LEU A 272 -5.73 -7.83 -2.02
C LEU A 272 -4.21 -7.82 -1.97
N VAL A 273 -3.53 -7.36 -3.04
CA VAL A 273 -2.06 -7.24 -3.08
C VAL A 273 -1.54 -6.33 -1.96
N MET A 274 -2.24 -5.23 -1.66
CA MET A 274 -1.83 -4.28 -0.63
C MET A 274 -2.07 -4.77 0.80
N LEU A 275 -3.11 -5.59 1.04
CA LEU A 275 -3.58 -5.91 2.39
C LEU A 275 -3.28 -7.35 2.84
N LEU A 276 -3.21 -8.34 1.94
CA LEU A 276 -2.93 -9.74 2.31
C LEU A 276 -1.55 -9.93 2.98
N PRO A 277 -0.47 -9.25 2.57
CA PRO A 277 0.79 -9.35 3.31
C PRO A 277 0.68 -8.85 4.76
N LEU A 278 -0.13 -7.82 5.02
CA LEU A 278 -0.37 -7.32 6.38
C LEU A 278 -1.13 -8.35 7.22
N GLU A 279 -2.06 -9.08 6.63
CA GLU A 279 -2.74 -10.20 7.27
C GLU A 279 -1.77 -11.31 7.69
N LEU A 280 -0.78 -11.64 6.85
CA LEU A 280 0.27 -12.59 7.22
C LEU A 280 1.05 -12.13 8.45
N ALA A 281 1.34 -10.83 8.59
CA ALA A 281 1.95 -10.29 9.80
C ALA A 281 1.01 -10.39 11.02
N LEU A 282 -0.29 -10.13 10.86
CA LEU A 282 -1.28 -10.31 11.93
C LEU A 282 -1.36 -11.77 12.37
N PHE A 283 -1.37 -12.73 11.45
CA PHE A 283 -1.32 -14.16 11.74
C PHE A 283 -0.09 -14.52 12.60
N LEU A 284 1.10 -14.06 12.22
CA LEU A 284 2.33 -14.36 12.96
C LEU A 284 2.39 -13.70 14.35
N ASN A 285 1.67 -12.59 14.53
CA ASN A 285 1.66 -11.80 15.76
C ASN A 285 0.48 -12.13 16.70
N SER A 286 -0.46 -12.96 16.26
CA SER A 286 -1.66 -13.29 17.02
C SER A 286 -1.52 -14.55 17.90
N HIS A 287 -2.39 -14.64 18.91
CA HIS A 287 -2.61 -15.87 19.68
C HIS A 287 -3.47 -16.87 18.90
N TRP A 288 -3.70 -18.07 19.44
CA TRP A 288 -4.33 -19.18 18.71
C TRP A 288 -5.68 -18.85 18.04
N ARG A 289 -6.58 -18.12 18.72
CA ARG A 289 -7.88 -17.70 18.13
C ARG A 289 -7.69 -16.76 16.95
N GLY A 290 -6.88 -15.72 17.14
CA GLY A 290 -6.55 -14.76 16.08
C GLY A 290 -5.80 -15.42 14.91
N LYS A 291 -4.96 -16.42 15.19
CA LYS A 291 -4.29 -17.22 14.15
C LYS A 291 -5.28 -17.98 13.29
N ILE A 292 -6.29 -18.62 13.87
CA ILE A 292 -7.32 -19.32 13.10
C ILE A 292 -8.08 -18.34 12.23
N LEU A 293 -8.51 -17.21 12.79
CA LEU A 293 -9.24 -16.18 12.03
C LEU A 293 -8.40 -15.59 10.88
N SER A 294 -7.14 -15.21 11.14
CA SER A 294 -6.24 -14.72 10.09
C SER A 294 -5.87 -15.79 9.08
N LEU A 295 -5.84 -17.07 9.46
CA LEU A 295 -5.60 -18.16 8.49
C LEU A 295 -6.81 -18.34 7.57
N LEU A 296 -8.01 -18.36 8.13
CA LEU A 296 -9.26 -18.47 7.36
C LEU A 296 -9.39 -17.31 6.38
N SER A 297 -9.18 -16.08 6.86
CA SER A 297 -9.26 -14.90 6.00
C SER A 297 -8.15 -14.87 4.95
N LEU A 298 -6.91 -15.29 5.27
CA LEU A 298 -5.85 -15.42 4.27
C LEU A 298 -6.21 -16.43 3.18
N CYS A 299 -6.78 -17.59 3.55
CA CYS A 299 -7.24 -18.59 2.57
C CYS A 299 -8.32 -18.03 1.65
N VAL A 300 -9.30 -17.31 2.21
CA VAL A 300 -10.37 -16.67 1.45
C VAL A 300 -9.81 -15.57 0.54
N GLY A 301 -8.87 -14.77 1.01
CA GLY A 301 -8.21 -13.73 0.21
C GLY A 301 -7.36 -14.28 -0.94
N VAL A 302 -6.64 -15.39 -0.71
CA VAL A 302 -5.86 -16.09 -1.75
C VAL A 302 -6.79 -16.73 -2.79
N ALA A 303 -7.92 -17.30 -2.36
CA ALA A 303 -8.94 -17.79 -3.30
C ALA A 303 -9.52 -16.62 -4.13
N ALA A 304 -9.87 -15.51 -3.48
CA ALA A 304 -10.45 -14.34 -4.13
C ALA A 304 -9.49 -13.73 -5.17
N ILE A 305 -8.19 -13.59 -4.87
CA ILE A 305 -7.23 -13.06 -5.86
C ILE A 305 -7.08 -14.02 -7.06
N GLY A 306 -7.16 -15.33 -6.84
CA GLY A 306 -7.20 -16.32 -7.92
C GLY A 306 -8.41 -16.11 -8.84
N LEU A 307 -9.60 -15.91 -8.25
CA LEU A 307 -10.86 -15.70 -8.98
C LEU A 307 -10.96 -14.34 -9.70
N THR A 308 -10.07 -13.38 -9.38
CA THR A 308 -9.99 -12.11 -10.14
C THR A 308 -9.28 -12.26 -11.48
N TYR A 309 -8.47 -13.31 -11.65
CA TYR A 309 -7.66 -13.57 -12.84
C TYR A 309 -6.73 -12.41 -13.27
N GLY A 310 -6.34 -11.54 -12.32
CA GLY A 310 -5.45 -10.41 -12.55
C GLY A 310 -3.97 -10.82 -12.56
N ARG A 311 -3.40 -11.09 -13.75
CA ARG A 311 -2.00 -11.52 -13.95
C ARG A 311 -0.97 -10.63 -13.23
N SER A 312 -1.06 -9.31 -13.42
CA SER A 312 -0.16 -8.34 -12.78
C SER A 312 -0.25 -8.41 -11.25
N CYS A 313 -1.46 -8.58 -10.70
CA CYS A 313 -1.69 -8.70 -9.27
C CYS A 313 -1.17 -10.02 -8.68
N TRP A 314 -1.21 -11.12 -9.43
CA TRP A 314 -0.57 -12.38 -9.01
C TRP A 314 0.95 -12.22 -8.89
N ILE A 315 1.58 -11.59 -9.88
CA ILE A 315 3.02 -11.28 -9.84
C ILE A 315 3.33 -10.33 -8.67
N GLY A 316 2.50 -9.30 -8.48
CA GLY A 316 2.61 -8.35 -7.37
C GLY A 316 2.52 -9.03 -5.99
N LEU A 317 1.55 -9.92 -5.79
CA LEU A 317 1.39 -10.67 -4.53
C LEU A 317 2.55 -11.63 -4.31
N ALA A 318 2.99 -12.35 -5.35
CA ALA A 318 4.15 -13.24 -5.26
C ALA A 318 5.41 -12.47 -4.84
N LEU A 319 5.66 -11.31 -5.46
CA LEU A 319 6.76 -10.43 -5.08
C LEU A 319 6.60 -9.92 -3.65
N ALA A 320 5.39 -9.54 -3.22
CA ALA A 320 5.14 -9.09 -1.87
C ALA A 320 5.51 -10.16 -0.82
N VAL A 321 5.14 -11.42 -1.08
CA VAL A 321 5.48 -12.56 -0.22
C VAL A 321 6.99 -12.85 -0.28
N VAL A 322 7.63 -12.80 -1.45
CA VAL A 322 9.09 -12.98 -1.58
C VAL A 322 9.83 -11.92 -0.77
N VAL A 323 9.46 -10.64 -0.89
CA VAL A 323 10.09 -9.55 -0.12
C VAL A 323 9.86 -9.73 1.38
N PHE A 324 8.65 -10.09 1.80
CA PHE A 324 8.35 -10.40 3.19
C PHE A 324 9.25 -11.52 3.74
N LEU A 325 9.33 -12.65 3.04
CA LEU A 325 10.16 -13.79 3.42
C LEU A 325 11.65 -13.41 3.42
N ALA A 326 12.12 -12.70 2.39
CA ALA A 326 13.50 -12.23 2.27
C ALA A 326 13.93 -11.37 3.47
N LEU A 327 13.03 -10.50 3.95
CA LEU A 327 13.29 -9.66 5.11
C LEU A 327 13.29 -10.47 6.42
N ILE A 328 12.33 -11.38 6.60
CA ILE A 328 12.22 -12.17 7.84
C ILE A 328 13.31 -13.22 7.96
N ASP A 329 13.43 -14.08 6.94
CA ASP A 329 14.44 -15.13 6.82
C ASP A 329 14.49 -15.58 5.36
N TRP A 330 15.48 -15.07 4.64
CA TRP A 330 15.65 -15.25 3.20
C TRP A 330 15.79 -16.71 2.76
N ARG A 331 16.11 -17.63 3.69
CA ARG A 331 16.23 -19.07 3.43
C ARG A 331 14.90 -19.71 3.00
N TRP A 332 13.78 -19.06 3.30
CA TRP A 332 12.45 -19.48 2.86
C TRP A 332 12.13 -19.07 1.43
N VAL A 333 12.88 -18.14 0.84
CA VAL A 333 12.61 -17.66 -0.53
C VAL A 333 12.77 -18.77 -1.57
N PRO A 334 13.87 -19.55 -1.61
CA PRO A 334 13.98 -20.66 -2.55
C PRO A 334 12.90 -21.73 -2.35
N LEU A 335 12.56 -22.04 -1.09
CA LEU A 335 11.49 -22.99 -0.76
C LEU A 335 10.12 -22.51 -1.28
N PHE A 336 9.82 -21.22 -1.13
CA PHE A 336 8.60 -20.63 -1.64
C PHE A 336 8.56 -20.65 -3.17
N ILE A 337 9.66 -20.32 -3.85
CA ILE A 337 9.75 -20.36 -5.31
C ILE A 337 9.53 -21.79 -5.82
N VAL A 338 10.21 -22.78 -5.23
CA VAL A 338 10.05 -24.19 -5.60
C VAL A 338 8.61 -24.66 -5.32
N ALA A 339 8.04 -24.33 -4.16
CA ALA A 339 6.67 -24.67 -3.83
C ALA A 339 5.68 -24.05 -4.83
N GLY A 340 5.89 -22.79 -5.24
CA GLY A 340 5.10 -22.13 -6.27
C GLY A 340 5.19 -22.84 -7.62
N LEU A 341 6.40 -23.18 -8.08
CA LEU A 341 6.61 -23.92 -9.33
C LEU A 341 5.98 -25.31 -9.30
N VAL A 342 6.11 -26.03 -8.18
CA VAL A 342 5.50 -27.35 -7.98
C VAL A 342 3.97 -27.24 -7.91
N ALA A 343 3.42 -26.13 -7.45
CA ALA A 343 1.97 -25.92 -7.38
C ALA A 343 1.33 -25.65 -8.76
N ILE A 344 2.08 -25.13 -9.74
CA ILE A 344 1.53 -24.73 -11.06
C ILE A 344 0.72 -25.84 -11.74
N PRO A 345 1.19 -27.11 -11.83
CA PRO A 345 0.44 -28.18 -12.48
C PRO A 345 -0.84 -28.61 -11.74
N PHE A 346 -0.98 -28.24 -10.47
CA PHE A 346 -2.16 -28.55 -9.65
C PHE A 346 -3.17 -27.41 -9.62
N LEU A 347 -2.90 -26.30 -10.32
CA LEU A 347 -3.85 -25.20 -10.44
C LEU A 347 -4.99 -25.58 -11.40
N PRO A 348 -6.19 -24.99 -11.21
CA PRO A 348 -7.26 -25.10 -12.18
C PRO A 348 -6.79 -24.71 -13.59
N GLU A 349 -7.28 -25.42 -14.61
CA GLU A 349 -6.90 -25.21 -16.01
C GLU A 349 -7.06 -23.75 -16.45
N THR A 350 -8.11 -23.07 -15.98
CA THR A 350 -8.35 -21.64 -16.27
C THR A 350 -7.25 -20.73 -15.71
N ILE A 351 -6.73 -21.02 -14.52
CA ILE A 351 -5.62 -20.28 -13.90
C ILE A 351 -4.32 -20.61 -14.61
N TYR A 352 -4.09 -21.89 -14.94
CA TYR A 352 -2.92 -22.34 -15.69
C TYR A 352 -2.82 -21.66 -17.06
N ASN A 353 -3.89 -21.63 -17.84
CA ASN A 353 -3.94 -20.95 -19.14
C ASN A 353 -3.70 -19.44 -19.00
N ARG A 354 -4.22 -18.83 -17.93
CA ARG A 354 -3.93 -17.42 -17.60
C ARG A 354 -2.47 -17.16 -17.23
N ILE A 355 -1.77 -18.10 -16.63
CA ILE A 355 -0.33 -17.99 -16.35
C ILE A 355 0.47 -18.06 -17.66
N LEU A 356 0.11 -18.97 -18.57
CA LEU A 356 0.79 -19.12 -19.87
C LEU A 356 0.66 -17.86 -20.74
N THR A 357 -0.44 -17.12 -20.62
CA THR A 357 -0.64 -15.87 -21.37
C THR A 357 0.11 -14.67 -20.79
N ILE A 358 0.81 -14.79 -19.64
CA ILE A 358 1.59 -13.67 -19.06
C ILE A 358 2.66 -13.17 -20.03
N THR A 359 3.28 -14.09 -20.79
CA THR A 359 4.33 -13.77 -21.77
C THR A 359 3.81 -13.72 -23.20
N ASN A 360 2.50 -13.90 -23.41
CA ASN A 360 1.92 -13.88 -24.75
C ASN A 360 1.68 -12.44 -25.21
N THR A 361 2.43 -12.02 -26.23
CA THR A 361 2.33 -10.68 -26.84
C THR A 361 1.18 -10.57 -27.86
N GLU A 362 0.54 -11.69 -28.23
CA GLU A 362 -0.60 -11.74 -29.14
C GLU A 362 -1.94 -11.54 -28.43
N ASP A 363 -1.96 -11.50 -27.09
CA ASP A 363 -3.15 -11.13 -26.31
C ASP A 363 -3.54 -9.68 -26.62
N SER A 364 -4.79 -9.46 -27.05
CA SER A 364 -5.30 -8.13 -27.40
C SER A 364 -5.12 -7.11 -26.28
N SER A 365 -5.17 -7.54 -25.02
CA SER A 365 -4.93 -6.66 -23.87
C SER A 365 -3.48 -6.16 -23.76
N THR A 366 -2.52 -6.95 -24.23
CA THR A 366 -1.10 -6.56 -24.29
C THR A 366 -0.84 -5.65 -25.48
N GLN A 367 -1.41 -5.96 -26.65
CA GLN A 367 -1.30 -5.11 -27.84
C GLN A 367 -1.90 -3.72 -27.61
N TYR A 368 -3.10 -3.65 -27.01
CA TYR A 368 -3.75 -2.39 -26.65
C TYR A 368 -2.87 -1.49 -25.76
N ARG A 369 -2.10 -2.07 -24.82
CA ARG A 369 -1.16 -1.30 -23.99
C ARG A 369 0.01 -0.71 -24.78
N PHE A 370 0.54 -1.42 -25.77
CA PHE A 370 1.63 -0.89 -26.59
C PHE A 370 1.18 0.35 -27.39
N GLU A 371 -0.07 0.36 -27.86
CA GLU A 371 -0.63 1.54 -28.52
C GLU A 371 -0.84 2.71 -27.56
N ILE A 372 -1.37 2.44 -26.37
CA ILE A 372 -1.46 3.46 -25.32
C ILE A 372 -0.10 4.07 -25.03
N TYR A 373 0.98 3.28 -24.98
CA TYR A 373 2.34 3.78 -24.80
C TYR A 373 2.83 4.59 -26.00
N SER A 374 2.44 4.24 -27.22
CA SER A 374 2.71 5.04 -28.42
C SER A 374 2.06 6.42 -28.32
N THR A 375 0.77 6.49 -28.02
CA THR A 375 0.04 7.75 -27.84
C THR A 375 0.55 8.54 -26.63
N THR A 376 0.90 7.86 -25.54
CA THR A 376 1.55 8.47 -24.37
C THR A 376 2.93 9.05 -24.73
N SER A 377 3.66 8.45 -25.67
CA SER A 377 4.94 9.00 -26.14
C SER A 377 4.76 10.35 -26.83
N ASN A 378 3.72 10.51 -27.64
CA ASN A 378 3.39 11.80 -28.26
C ASN A 378 3.07 12.86 -27.21
N LEU A 379 2.23 12.50 -26.23
CA LEU A 379 1.94 13.35 -25.07
C LEU A 379 3.22 13.77 -24.33
N MET A 380 4.16 12.85 -24.13
CA MET A 380 5.41 13.16 -23.45
C MET A 380 6.27 14.12 -24.28
N ARG A 381 6.34 13.97 -25.61
CA ARG A 381 7.13 14.89 -26.45
C ARG A 381 6.67 16.34 -26.30
N ASP A 382 5.36 16.55 -26.17
CA ASP A 382 4.78 17.89 -26.09
C ASP A 382 4.78 18.45 -24.66
N HIS A 383 4.61 17.60 -23.64
CA HIS A 383 4.34 18.04 -22.27
C HIS A 383 5.28 17.47 -21.18
N TRP A 384 6.41 16.82 -21.51
CA TRP A 384 7.26 16.13 -20.52
C TRP A 384 7.80 17.02 -19.37
N VAL A 385 8.00 18.32 -19.57
CA VAL A 385 8.60 19.21 -18.55
C VAL A 385 7.60 19.64 -17.50
N LYS A 386 6.46 20.19 -17.93
CA LYS A 386 5.44 20.78 -17.05
C LYS A 386 4.32 19.82 -16.69
N GLY A 387 4.09 18.80 -17.52
CA GLY A 387 2.89 17.99 -17.48
C GLY A 387 1.66 18.72 -18.03
N ILE A 388 0.54 18.01 -18.07
CA ILE A 388 -0.74 18.52 -18.59
C ILE A 388 -1.73 18.96 -17.50
N GLY A 389 -1.49 18.58 -16.25
CA GLY A 389 -2.46 18.72 -15.16
C GLY A 389 -2.88 17.37 -14.59
N LEU A 390 -3.58 17.39 -13.46
CA LEU A 390 -3.85 16.20 -12.65
C LEU A 390 -5.07 15.43 -13.16
N GLY A 391 -4.90 14.12 -13.30
CA GLY A 391 -5.99 13.17 -13.50
C GLY A 391 -6.39 12.87 -14.93
N THR A 392 -7.24 11.85 -15.05
CA THR A 392 -7.63 11.27 -16.34
C THR A 392 -8.55 12.17 -17.16
N ASP A 393 -9.27 13.10 -16.53
CA ASP A 393 -10.23 13.95 -17.27
C ASP A 393 -9.49 14.92 -18.20
N VAL A 394 -8.45 15.59 -17.70
CA VAL A 394 -7.57 16.43 -18.53
C VAL A 394 -6.84 15.57 -19.55
N MET A 395 -6.36 14.39 -19.14
CA MET A 395 -5.65 13.48 -20.03
C MET A 395 -6.50 13.01 -21.22
N LYS A 396 -7.79 12.73 -21.01
CA LYS A 396 -8.71 12.37 -22.11
C LYS A 396 -8.85 13.50 -23.13
N GLU A 397 -9.00 14.74 -22.68
CA GLU A 397 -9.09 15.89 -23.60
C GLU A 397 -7.80 16.05 -24.41
N VAL A 398 -6.64 15.87 -23.79
CA VAL A 398 -5.36 15.95 -24.50
C VAL A 398 -5.16 14.76 -25.42
N PHE A 399 -5.57 13.54 -25.04
CA PHE A 399 -5.45 12.38 -25.93
C PHE A 399 -6.28 12.50 -27.20
N GLN A 400 -7.40 13.22 -27.17
CA GLN A 400 -8.22 13.50 -28.35
C GLN A 400 -7.54 14.38 -29.40
N THR A 401 -6.38 14.99 -29.09
CA THR A 401 -5.59 15.76 -30.07
C THR A 401 -4.58 14.91 -30.85
N TYR A 402 -4.38 13.65 -30.44
CA TYR A 402 -3.49 12.70 -31.10
C TYR A 402 -4.27 11.68 -31.94
N PRO A 403 -3.61 10.86 -32.79
CA PRO A 403 -4.30 9.80 -33.53
C PRO A 403 -5.00 8.78 -32.61
N THR A 404 -6.11 8.23 -33.09
CA THR A 404 -6.84 7.14 -32.41
C THR A 404 -6.06 5.83 -32.42
N ASN A 405 -6.40 4.93 -31.49
CA ASN A 405 -5.96 3.55 -31.50
C ASN A 405 -6.54 2.78 -32.72
N PHE A 406 -6.09 1.54 -32.94
CA PHE A 406 -6.55 0.69 -34.06
C PHE A 406 -8.07 0.46 -34.10
N ASP A 407 -8.73 0.52 -32.95
CA ASP A 407 -10.17 0.34 -32.78
C ASP A 407 -10.96 1.66 -32.92
N GLY A 408 -10.29 2.76 -33.25
CA GLY A 408 -10.89 4.09 -33.39
C GLY A 408 -11.16 4.80 -32.06
N THR A 409 -10.73 4.24 -30.92
CA THR A 409 -10.91 4.83 -29.59
C THR A 409 -9.69 5.63 -29.14
N TYR A 410 -9.87 6.41 -28.06
CA TYR A 410 -8.80 7.14 -27.40
C TYR A 410 -8.44 6.48 -26.06
N PRO A 411 -7.14 6.41 -25.70
CA PRO A 411 -6.73 6.01 -24.36
C PRO A 411 -7.40 6.86 -23.28
N ILE A 412 -7.81 6.21 -22.19
CA ILE A 412 -8.39 6.89 -21.02
C ILE A 412 -7.31 7.26 -19.99
N HIS A 413 -6.23 6.49 -19.95
CA HIS A 413 -5.08 6.67 -19.09
C HIS A 413 -3.88 5.89 -19.63
N THR A 414 -2.69 6.13 -19.07
CA THR A 414 -1.44 5.54 -19.54
C THR A 414 -1.25 4.05 -19.20
N HIS A 415 -2.12 3.44 -18.39
CA HIS A 415 -1.93 2.04 -17.89
C HIS A 415 -0.59 1.83 -17.16
N ASN A 416 -0.01 2.89 -16.60
CA ASN A 416 1.21 2.83 -15.82
C ASN A 416 1.23 4.04 -14.88
N ASN A 417 1.24 3.83 -13.57
CA ASN A 417 1.21 4.94 -12.61
C ASN A 417 2.37 5.92 -12.77
N TYR A 418 3.55 5.44 -13.15
CA TYR A 418 4.74 6.28 -13.26
C TYR A 418 4.68 7.18 -14.50
N LEU A 419 4.24 6.62 -15.63
CA LEU A 419 3.98 7.39 -16.84
C LEU A 419 2.82 8.37 -16.63
N GLN A 420 1.76 7.94 -15.93
CA GLN A 420 0.67 8.81 -15.54
C GLN A 420 1.18 9.99 -14.72
N MET A 421 1.95 9.74 -13.66
CA MET A 421 2.49 10.79 -12.80
C MET A 421 3.40 11.74 -13.57
N TRP A 422 4.22 11.23 -14.49
CA TRP A 422 5.05 12.06 -15.37
C TRP A 422 4.18 12.93 -16.28
N ALA A 423 3.18 12.36 -16.93
CA ALA A 423 2.24 13.10 -17.76
C ALA A 423 1.54 14.22 -16.99
N GLU A 424 1.09 13.93 -15.77
CA GLU A 424 0.29 14.85 -14.98
C GLU A 424 1.12 15.99 -14.36
N THR A 425 2.33 15.69 -13.89
CA THR A 425 3.15 16.61 -13.07
C THR A 425 4.46 17.07 -13.71
N GLY A 426 4.80 16.52 -14.88
CA GLY A 426 6.07 16.76 -15.54
C GLY A 426 7.26 16.09 -14.87
N ILE A 427 8.45 16.32 -15.45
CA ILE A 427 9.68 15.61 -15.05
C ILE A 427 10.07 15.84 -13.59
N TRP A 428 9.90 17.07 -13.08
CA TRP A 428 10.26 17.39 -11.71
C TRP A 428 9.27 16.80 -10.70
N GLY A 429 7.98 16.74 -11.06
CA GLY A 429 6.96 16.10 -10.25
C GLY A 429 7.19 14.59 -10.14
N VAL A 430 7.42 13.89 -11.25
CA VAL A 430 7.73 12.45 -11.20
C VAL A 430 9.05 12.15 -10.50
N ILE A 431 10.10 12.97 -10.66
CA ILE A 431 11.34 12.80 -9.89
C ILE A 431 11.07 12.92 -8.39
N SER A 432 10.27 13.90 -7.97
CA SER A 432 9.91 14.06 -6.56
C SER A 432 9.12 12.87 -6.01
N PHE A 433 8.20 12.32 -6.83
CA PHE A 433 7.42 11.13 -6.50
C PHE A 433 8.32 9.91 -6.37
N LEU A 434 9.19 9.62 -7.35
CA LEU A 434 10.13 8.51 -7.29
C LEU A 434 11.10 8.64 -6.10
N ALA A 435 11.58 9.85 -5.81
CA ALA A 435 12.40 10.11 -4.64
C ALA A 435 11.66 9.81 -3.32
N LEU A 436 10.37 10.13 -3.23
CA LEU A 436 9.52 9.80 -2.09
C LEU A 436 9.38 8.28 -1.92
N LEU A 437 9.12 7.54 -3.01
CA LEU A 437 9.00 6.08 -2.97
C LEU A 437 10.31 5.42 -2.51
N LEU A 438 11.44 5.81 -3.10
CA LEU A 438 12.76 5.30 -2.75
C LEU A 438 13.14 5.66 -1.31
N TYR A 439 12.81 6.87 -0.86
CA TYR A 439 13.04 7.29 0.52
C TYR A 439 12.24 6.44 1.52
N GLN A 440 10.97 6.15 1.21
CA GLN A 440 10.12 5.35 2.07
C GLN A 440 10.62 3.90 2.18
N LEU A 441 10.95 3.27 1.06
CA LEU A 441 11.53 1.92 1.04
C LEU A 441 12.84 1.87 1.81
N LYS A 442 13.75 2.81 1.54
CA LYS A 442 15.04 2.91 2.24
C LYS A 442 14.86 3.10 3.75
N SER A 443 13.99 4.03 4.16
CA SER A 443 13.71 4.30 5.57
C SER A 443 13.08 3.11 6.26
N GLY A 444 12.14 2.43 5.60
CA GLY A 444 11.53 1.20 6.07
C GLY A 444 12.53 0.06 6.24
N VAL A 445 13.38 -0.23 5.26
CA VAL A 445 14.38 -1.31 5.39
C VAL A 445 15.43 -0.98 6.46
N LYS A 446 15.84 0.29 6.59
CA LYS A 446 16.71 0.73 7.71
C LYS A 446 16.04 0.50 9.06
N ALA A 447 14.79 0.91 9.22
CA ALA A 447 14.03 0.68 10.44
C ALA A 447 13.82 -0.82 10.71
N PHE A 448 13.60 -1.63 9.69
CA PHE A 448 13.47 -3.09 9.83
C PHE A 448 14.75 -3.72 10.42
N ARG A 449 15.93 -3.28 9.96
CA ARG A 449 17.22 -3.74 10.50
C ARG A 449 17.45 -3.28 11.94
N ALA A 450 16.95 -2.10 12.29
CA ALA A 450 17.04 -1.51 13.62
C ALA A 450 15.95 -2.00 14.61
N ALA A 451 14.90 -2.65 14.12
CA ALA A 451 13.74 -3.03 14.92
C ALA A 451 14.09 -4.11 15.95
N LEU A 452 13.88 -3.79 17.23
CA LEU A 452 14.06 -4.71 18.36
C LEU A 452 12.79 -5.53 18.63
N ASP A 453 11.61 -4.89 18.58
CA ASP A 453 10.34 -5.58 18.77
C ASP A 453 9.96 -6.44 17.56
N LYS A 454 9.81 -7.75 17.80
CA LYS A 454 9.48 -8.74 16.76
C LYS A 454 8.14 -8.45 16.09
N ARG A 455 7.17 -7.90 16.83
CA ARG A 455 5.82 -7.63 16.31
C ARG A 455 5.86 -6.49 15.29
N THR A 456 6.48 -5.36 15.65
CA THR A 456 6.74 -4.22 14.76
C THR A 456 7.59 -4.64 13.56
N LYS A 457 8.63 -5.45 13.78
CA LYS A 457 9.51 -5.95 12.71
C LYS A 457 8.75 -6.75 11.64
N ARG A 458 7.83 -7.65 12.05
CA ARG A 458 7.00 -8.42 11.13
C ARG A 458 5.99 -7.56 10.37
N MET A 459 5.32 -6.64 11.07
CA MET A 459 4.38 -5.70 10.45
C MET A 459 5.09 -4.84 9.39
N LEU A 460 6.28 -4.33 9.70
CA LEU A 460 7.08 -3.54 8.76
C LEU A 460 7.54 -4.37 7.55
N ALA A 461 7.98 -5.62 7.74
CA ALA A 461 8.32 -6.50 6.62
C ALA A 461 7.14 -6.76 5.70
N ALA A 462 5.95 -6.98 6.27
CA ALA A 462 4.72 -7.20 5.51
C ALA A 462 4.33 -5.96 4.72
N ALA A 463 4.37 -4.79 5.37
CA ALA A 463 4.04 -3.53 4.71
C ALA A 463 5.02 -3.19 3.58
N LEU A 464 6.32 -3.43 3.78
CA LEU A 464 7.34 -3.30 2.72
C LEU A 464 7.10 -4.28 1.57
N GLY A 465 6.75 -5.53 1.88
CA GLY A 465 6.39 -6.53 0.88
C GLY A 465 5.19 -6.11 0.05
N ALA A 466 4.06 -5.80 0.69
CA ALA A 466 2.86 -5.27 0.03
C ALA A 466 3.17 -4.04 -0.83
N PHE A 467 3.99 -3.12 -0.32
CA PHE A 467 4.35 -1.90 -1.05
C PHE A 467 5.19 -2.23 -2.30
N CYS A 468 6.20 -3.09 -2.20
CA CYS A 468 6.93 -3.57 -3.38
C CYS A 468 6.02 -4.29 -4.38
N GLY A 469 5.06 -5.08 -3.90
CA GLY A 469 4.08 -5.77 -4.74
C GLY A 469 3.24 -4.79 -5.57
N ILE A 470 2.60 -3.81 -4.91
CA ILE A 470 1.77 -2.83 -5.62
C ILE A 470 2.60 -1.92 -6.53
N LEU A 471 3.85 -1.60 -6.19
CA LEU A 471 4.75 -0.86 -7.09
C LEU A 471 5.00 -1.60 -8.39
N VAL A 472 5.14 -2.93 -8.36
CA VAL A 472 5.28 -3.73 -9.59
C VAL A 472 3.98 -3.81 -10.37
N VAL A 473 2.84 -3.94 -9.70
CA VAL A 473 1.52 -3.84 -10.38
C VAL A 473 1.37 -2.49 -11.07
N SER A 474 1.81 -1.40 -10.43
CA SER A 474 1.79 -0.03 -10.95
C SER A 474 2.65 0.21 -12.21
N VAL A 475 3.51 -0.73 -12.60
CA VAL A 475 4.21 -0.70 -13.89
C VAL A 475 3.28 -1.14 -15.03
N ALA A 476 2.40 -2.09 -14.76
CA ALA A 476 1.50 -2.69 -15.75
C ALA A 476 0.08 -2.12 -15.72
N GLU A 477 -0.29 -1.39 -14.67
CA GLU A 477 -1.61 -0.82 -14.47
C GLU A 477 -1.55 0.62 -13.95
N TYR A 478 -2.56 1.41 -14.30
CA TYR A 478 -2.84 2.68 -13.63
C TYR A 478 -3.72 2.44 -12.39
N THR A 479 -3.12 1.96 -11.30
CA THR A 479 -3.81 1.55 -10.06
C THR A 479 -4.55 2.69 -9.37
N TRP A 480 -4.20 3.95 -9.64
CA TRP A 480 -4.88 5.11 -9.06
C TRP A 480 -6.06 5.62 -9.89
N PHE A 481 -6.40 4.95 -10.99
CA PHE A 481 -7.64 5.20 -11.71
C PHE A 481 -8.86 5.11 -10.78
N TYR A 482 -8.81 4.16 -9.83
CA TYR A 482 -9.80 4.01 -8.77
C TYR A 482 -9.30 4.68 -7.47
N PRO A 483 -9.95 5.76 -6.98
CA PRO A 483 -9.47 6.48 -5.80
C PRO A 483 -9.41 5.64 -4.52
N ARG A 484 -10.25 4.60 -4.38
CA ARG A 484 -10.15 3.66 -3.25
C ARG A 484 -8.79 2.94 -3.20
N ASN A 485 -8.22 2.62 -4.35
CA ASN A 485 -6.88 2.02 -4.44
C ASN A 485 -5.81 3.03 -4.10
N MET A 486 -5.93 4.26 -4.60
CA MET A 486 -5.05 5.36 -4.21
C MET A 486 -5.07 5.57 -2.68
N PHE A 487 -6.24 5.62 -2.04
CA PHE A 487 -6.35 5.80 -0.59
C PHE A 487 -5.71 4.65 0.19
N THR A 488 -5.86 3.40 -0.28
CA THR A 488 -5.25 2.23 0.36
C THR A 488 -3.73 2.19 0.15
N TYR A 489 -3.26 2.59 -1.03
CA TYR A 489 -1.84 2.75 -1.34
C TYR A 489 -1.16 3.72 -0.36
N TRP A 490 -1.78 4.88 -0.13
CA TRP A 490 -1.26 5.90 0.77
C TRP A 490 -1.48 5.54 2.25
N PHE A 491 -2.54 4.81 2.60
CA PHE A 491 -2.67 4.19 3.92
C PHE A 491 -1.51 3.22 4.21
N LEU A 492 -1.18 2.34 3.27
CA LEU A 492 -0.04 1.41 3.36
C LEU A 492 1.30 2.16 3.49
N PHE A 493 1.48 3.25 2.73
CA PHE A 493 2.62 4.16 2.91
C PHE A 493 2.69 4.69 4.35
N GLY A 494 1.56 5.14 4.89
CA GLY A 494 1.42 5.58 6.28
C GLY A 494 1.77 4.48 7.30
N VAL A 495 1.34 3.23 7.07
CA VAL A 495 1.66 2.09 7.94
C VAL A 495 3.18 1.86 8.03
N ILE A 496 3.90 1.95 6.91
CA ILE A 496 5.37 1.88 6.90
C ILE A 496 5.96 3.04 7.71
N ALA A 497 5.50 4.28 7.50
CA ALA A 497 5.99 5.45 8.21
C ALA A 497 5.74 5.36 9.73
N ALA A 498 4.56 4.87 10.14
CA ALA A 498 4.22 4.63 11.53
C ALA A 498 5.11 3.55 12.15
N CYS A 499 5.42 2.46 11.44
CA CYS A 499 6.39 1.47 11.89
C CYS A 499 7.79 2.08 12.08
N VAL A 500 8.27 2.86 11.12
CA VAL A 500 9.56 3.57 11.21
C VAL A 500 9.61 4.48 12.44
N LYS A 501 8.53 5.24 12.69
CA LYS A 501 8.37 6.07 13.89
C LYS A 501 8.45 5.24 15.17
N LEU A 502 7.70 4.13 15.26
CA LEU A 502 7.71 3.25 16.44
C LEU A 502 9.10 2.67 16.71
N VAL A 503 9.82 2.23 15.69
CA VAL A 503 11.20 1.72 15.82
C VAL A 503 12.13 2.81 16.36
N ARG A 504 12.09 4.02 15.79
CA ARG A 504 12.91 5.15 16.26
C ARG A 504 12.61 5.50 17.72
N GLN A 505 11.35 5.44 18.15
CA GLN A 505 10.96 5.68 19.53
C GLN A 505 11.46 4.58 20.48
N GLN A 506 11.50 3.32 20.04
CA GLN A 506 12.07 2.21 20.81
C GLN A 506 13.58 2.40 20.99
N GLN A 507 14.31 2.79 19.94
CA GLN A 507 15.75 3.05 20.01
C GLN A 507 16.12 4.23 20.91
N LYS A 508 15.26 5.24 21.03
CA LYS A 508 15.49 6.36 21.97
C LYS A 508 15.27 5.99 23.44
N LYS A 509 14.60 4.86 23.69
CA LYS A 509 14.27 4.37 25.04
C LYS A 509 15.21 3.24 25.51
N ALA A 510 15.81 2.53 24.56
CA ALA A 510 16.87 1.54 24.79
C ALA A 510 18.21 2.26 24.94
#